data_AF-A0A0K0DMA1-F1
#
_entry.id   AF-A0A0K0DMA1-F1
#
_cell.length_a   1.000
_cell.length_b   1.000
_cell.length_c   1.000
_cell.angle_alpha   90.00
_cell.angle_beta   90.00
_cell.angle_gamma   90.00
#
_symmetry.space_group_name_H-M   'P 1'
#
loop_
_entity.id
_entity.type
_entity.pdbx_description
1 polymer ?
#
loop_
_entity_poly.entity_id
_entity_poly.type
_entity_poly.pdbx_seq_one_letter_code
_entity_poly.pdbx_strand_id
1 'polypeptide(L)'
;MRLKNFGFQFEFKAYIVEVYKEEMYGLITERNKRGLKTGPGDTAVSGLKCYDINDKGNVENILLIAYRTQSTSAAKCSGQSSRSYAVSKLSVDFIYMFL
;
A
#
# COMPACT_ATOMS: atom_id res chain seq x y z
N MET A 1 25.56 11.25 -13.57
CA MET A 1 24.50 12.05 -14.23
C MET A 1 23.17 11.72 -13.53
N ARG A 2 22.44 12.70 -12.98
CA ARG A 2 21.20 12.45 -12.21
C ARG A 2 19.99 12.95 -13.01
N LEU A 3 18.91 12.18 -13.06
CA LEU A 3 17.68 12.52 -13.82
C LEU A 3 17.05 13.85 -13.39
N LYS A 4 17.21 14.26 -12.13
CA LYS A 4 16.79 15.58 -11.65
C LYS A 4 17.41 16.75 -12.44
N ASN A 5 18.59 16.56 -13.01
CA ASN A 5 19.28 17.58 -13.80
C ASN A 5 18.59 17.83 -15.15
N PHE A 6 17.60 17.02 -15.51
CA PHE A 6 16.77 17.13 -16.70
C PHE A 6 15.34 17.62 -16.38
N GLY A 7 15.07 18.12 -15.18
CA GLY A 7 13.73 18.62 -14.82
C GLY A 7 12.73 17.54 -14.42
N PHE A 8 13.17 16.28 -14.25
CA PHE A 8 12.32 15.22 -13.70
C PHE A 8 12.19 15.35 -12.18
N GLN A 9 10.95 15.32 -11.72
CA GLN A 9 10.56 15.10 -10.32
C GLN A 9 9.87 13.73 -10.20
N PHE A 10 10.07 13.08 -9.05
CA PHE A 10 9.51 11.75 -8.76
C PHE A 10 8.73 11.83 -7.47
N GLU A 11 7.49 11.35 -7.51
CA GLU A 11 6.68 11.13 -6.30
C GLU A 11 6.55 9.63 -6.08
N PHE A 12 6.84 9.17 -4.86
CA PHE A 12 6.72 7.76 -4.48
C PHE A 12 5.54 7.61 -3.53
N LYS A 13 4.63 6.69 -3.84
CA LYS A 13 3.42 6.43 -3.04
C LYS A 13 3.30 4.94 -2.75
N ALA A 14 2.98 4.58 -1.51
CA ALA A 14 2.69 3.20 -1.15
C ALA A 14 1.22 2.98 -0.83
N TYR A 15 0.75 1.79 -1.20
CA TYR A 15 -0.56 1.25 -0.85
C TYR A 15 -0.34 -0.12 -0.21
N ILE A 16 -0.99 -0.38 0.92
CA ILE A 16 -0.94 -1.68 1.57
C ILE A 16 -2.36 -2.10 1.92
N VAL A 17 -2.73 -3.28 1.44
CA VAL A 17 -4.05 -3.88 1.65
C VAL A 17 -3.92 -5.29 2.19
N GLU A 18 -4.95 -5.73 2.90
CA GLU A 18 -5.16 -7.10 3.32
C GLU A 18 -6.37 -7.66 2.56
N VAL A 19 -6.23 -8.85 2.00
CA VAL A 19 -7.36 -9.65 1.52
C VAL A 19 -7.67 -10.70 2.57
N TYR A 20 -8.88 -10.64 3.13
CA TYR A 20 -9.35 -11.55 4.17
C TYR A 20 -10.80 -11.91 3.91
N LYS A 21 -11.11 -13.21 3.84
CA LYS A 21 -12.47 -13.73 3.54
C LYS A 21 -13.09 -13.05 2.31
N GLU A 22 -12.33 -13.00 1.20
CA GLU A 22 -12.76 -12.38 -0.08
C GLU A 22 -13.04 -10.87 -0.01
N GLU A 23 -12.76 -10.23 1.12
CA GLU A 23 -12.91 -8.79 1.30
C GLU A 23 -11.55 -8.12 1.38
N MET A 24 -11.48 -6.89 0.87
CA MET A 24 -10.26 -6.09 0.86
C MET A 24 -10.30 -5.03 1.96
N TYR A 25 -9.19 -4.89 2.68
CA TYR A 25 -9.03 -3.94 3.77
C TYR A 25 -7.78 -3.08 3.54
N GLY A 26 -7.88 -1.76 3.71
CA GLY A 26 -6.69 -0.89 3.73
C GLY A 26 -5.96 -0.98 5.07
N LEU A 27 -4.62 -0.93 5.08
CA LEU A 27 -3.80 -1.09 6.29
C LEU A 27 -2.99 0.15 6.71
N ILE A 28 -3.03 1.25 5.94
CA ILE A 28 -2.12 2.41 6.12
C ILE A 28 -2.53 3.36 7.27
N THR A 29 -3.79 3.35 7.70
CA THR A 29 -4.24 4.19 8.83
C THR A 29 -4.97 3.36 9.87
N GLU A 30 -5.97 2.63 9.42
CA GLU A 30 -6.81 1.76 10.22
C GLU A 30 -7.37 0.69 9.28
N ARG A 31 -7.71 -0.47 9.85
CA ARG A 31 -8.22 -1.60 9.08
C ARG A 31 -9.65 -1.32 8.60
N ASN A 32 -9.78 -0.79 7.39
CA ASN A 32 -11.07 -0.43 6.81
C ASN A 32 -11.40 -1.25 5.58
N LYS A 33 -12.59 -1.85 5.56
CA LYS A 33 -13.12 -2.53 4.37
C LYS A 33 -13.23 -1.54 3.20
N ARG A 34 -12.78 -1.95 2.01
CA ARG A 34 -12.82 -1.17 0.78
C ARG A 34 -13.68 -1.84 -0.27
N GLY A 35 -14.46 -1.02 -0.97
CA GLY A 35 -15.28 -1.48 -2.09
C GLY A 35 -14.42 -1.71 -3.32
N LEU A 36 -14.61 -2.87 -3.95
CA LEU A 36 -14.10 -3.16 -5.28
C LEU A 36 -15.05 -2.55 -6.32
N LYS A 37 -14.50 -1.80 -7.27
CA LYS A 37 -15.20 -1.36 -8.47
C LYS A 37 -14.68 -2.18 -9.63
N THR A 38 -15.54 -2.96 -10.24
CA THR A 38 -15.21 -3.80 -11.40
C THR A 38 -15.70 -3.11 -12.67
N GLY A 39 -14.80 -2.87 -13.61
CA GLY A 39 -15.10 -2.41 -14.97
C GLY A 39 -14.71 -3.48 -16.00
N PRO A 40 -15.01 -3.28 -17.29
CA PRO A 40 -14.57 -4.18 -18.34
C PRO A 40 -13.03 -4.17 -18.44
N GLY A 41 -12.39 -5.23 -17.97
CA GLY A 41 -10.93 -5.43 -18.02
C GLY A 41 -10.17 -4.96 -16.78
N ASP A 42 -10.72 -4.03 -16.00
CA ASP A 42 -10.04 -3.44 -14.83
C ASP A 42 -10.83 -3.65 -13.54
N THR A 43 -10.12 -4.04 -12.47
CA THR A 43 -10.65 -4.02 -11.10
C THR A 43 -9.92 -2.97 -10.30
N ALA A 44 -10.65 -1.94 -9.86
CA ALA A 44 -10.11 -0.84 -9.07
C ALA A 44 -10.61 -0.93 -7.63
N VAL A 45 -9.71 -0.65 -6.68
CA VAL A 45 -10.06 -0.55 -5.28
C VAL A 45 -10.32 0.90 -4.96
N SER A 46 -11.55 1.22 -4.58
CA SER A 46 -11.95 2.61 -4.34
C SER A 46 -11.59 3.08 -2.92
N GLY A 47 -11.17 4.33 -2.81
CA GLY A 47 -10.92 4.99 -1.51
C GLY A 47 -9.70 4.46 -0.75
N LEU A 48 -8.73 3.85 -1.45
CA LEU A 48 -7.45 3.52 -0.83
C LEU A 48 -6.69 4.80 -0.50
N LYS A 49 -6.33 4.94 0.77
CA LYS A 49 -5.34 5.94 1.18
C LYS A 49 -3.96 5.47 0.72
N CYS A 50 -3.19 6.41 0.21
CA CYS A 50 -1.77 6.21 -0.06
C CYS A 50 -0.94 6.86 1.06
N TYR A 51 0.32 6.47 1.13
CA TYR A 51 1.31 7.10 2.00
C TYR A 51 2.48 7.58 1.12
N ASP A 52 2.85 8.84 1.27
CA ASP A 52 3.97 9.43 0.53
C ASP A 52 5.30 8.92 1.10
N ILE A 53 6.19 8.50 0.21
CA ILE A 53 7.54 8.03 0.56
C ILE A 53 8.54 9.10 0.15
N ASN A 54 9.01 9.85 1.14
CA ASN A 54 10.03 10.89 0.95
C ASN A 54 11.44 10.37 1.29
N ASP A 55 11.53 9.34 2.13
CA ASP A 55 12.79 8.74 2.58
C ASP A 55 12.64 7.26 2.99
N LYS A 56 13.75 6.61 3.32
CA LYS A 56 13.78 5.21 3.75
C LYS A 56 12.99 4.96 5.05
N GLY A 57 13.04 5.89 6.00
CA GLY A 57 12.32 5.78 7.27
C GLY A 57 10.80 5.75 7.07
N ASN A 58 10.29 6.39 6.03
CA ASN A 58 8.87 6.31 5.66
C ASN A 58 8.47 4.87 5.30
N VAL A 59 9.35 4.12 4.62
CA VAL A 59 9.13 2.71 4.28
C VAL A 59 9.11 1.82 5.52
N GLU A 60 10.03 2.04 6.45
CA GLU A 60 10.05 1.28 7.72
C GLU A 60 8.79 1.57 8.56
N ASN A 61 8.38 2.83 8.64
CA ASN A 61 7.19 3.26 9.37
C ASN A 61 5.90 2.67 8.77
N ILE A 62 5.73 2.72 7.45
CA ILE A 62 4.51 2.21 6.81
C ILE A 62 4.41 0.68 6.93
N LEU A 63 5.53 -0.04 6.83
CA LEU A 63 5.56 -1.48 7.05
C LEU A 63 5.21 -1.83 8.50
N LEU A 64 5.72 -1.07 9.47
CA LEU A 64 5.38 -1.27 10.88
C LEU A 64 3.89 -1.02 11.16
N ILE A 65 3.31 0.04 10.59
CA ILE A 65 1.87 0.35 10.70
C ILE A 65 1.05 -0.80 10.08
N ALA A 66 1.39 -1.23 8.87
CA ALA A 66 0.65 -2.30 8.20
C ALA A 66 0.74 -3.63 8.95
N TYR A 67 1.92 -3.99 9.45
CA TYR A 67 2.13 -5.21 10.24
C TYR A 67 1.29 -5.23 11.52
N ARG A 68 1.18 -4.08 12.20
CA ARG A 68 0.33 -3.93 13.40
C ARG A 68 -1.17 -3.95 13.10
N THR A 69 -1.56 -3.50 11.91
CA THR A 69 -2.97 -3.34 11.51
C THR A 69 -3.55 -4.61 10.88
N GLN A 70 -2.69 -5.50 10.36
CA GLN A 70 -3.10 -6.76 9.76
C GLN A 70 -3.85 -7.65 10.77
N SER A 71 -4.80 -8.46 10.28
CA SER A 71 -5.55 -9.39 11.11
C SER A 71 -4.66 -10.52 11.63
N THR A 72 -3.99 -10.32 12.76
CA THR A 72 -3.30 -11.41 13.47
C THR A 72 -4.30 -12.09 14.40
N SER A 73 -4.86 -13.23 13.97
CA SER A 73 -5.54 -14.10 14.93
C SER A 73 -4.47 -14.66 15.88
N ALA A 74 -4.52 -14.28 17.16
CA ALA A 74 -3.74 -14.90 18.22
C ALA A 74 -4.23 -16.35 18.44
N ALA A 75 -3.86 -17.28 17.56
CA ALA A 75 -4.05 -18.70 17.76
C ALA A 75 -2.88 -19.22 18.59
N LYS A 76 -3.15 -19.58 19.84
CA LYS A 76 -2.23 -20.35 20.68
C LYS A 76 -1.79 -21.60 19.89
N CYS A 77 -0.47 -21.81 19.75
CA CYS A 77 0.19 -23.03 19.26
C CYS A 77 0.36 -23.30 17.75
N SER A 78 0.30 -22.31 16.85
CA SER A 78 1.00 -22.45 15.56
C SER A 78 1.62 -21.12 15.11
N GLY A 79 2.87 -21.16 14.65
CA GLY A 79 3.54 -20.02 14.06
C GLY A 79 2.66 -19.40 12.99
N GLN A 80 2.46 -18.07 13.08
CA GLN A 80 1.67 -17.20 12.21
C GLN A 80 1.24 -17.83 10.86
N SER A 81 0.15 -18.61 10.82
CA SER A 81 -0.46 -18.96 9.54
C SER A 81 -1.34 -17.79 9.13
N SER A 82 -0.91 -17.01 8.14
CA SER A 82 -1.68 -15.88 7.62
C SER A 82 -2.99 -16.41 7.02
N ARG A 83 -4.10 -16.23 7.74
CA ARG A 83 -5.46 -16.47 7.20
C ARG A 83 -5.89 -15.35 6.23
N SER A 84 -4.99 -14.41 5.97
CA SER A 84 -5.14 -13.26 5.09
C SER A 84 -3.90 -13.09 4.21
N TYR A 85 -4.07 -12.43 3.07
CA TYR A 85 -2.98 -12.09 2.15
C TYR A 85 -2.71 -10.60 2.23
N ALA A 86 -1.49 -10.21 2.63
CA ALA A 86 -1.05 -8.83 2.55
C ALA A 86 -0.49 -8.53 1.15
N VAL A 87 -0.97 -7.44 0.54
CA VAL A 87 -0.52 -6.98 -0.78
C VAL A 87 -0.05 -5.54 -0.64
N SER A 88 1.18 -5.28 -1.07
CA SER A 88 1.78 -3.94 -1.12
C SER A 88 2.02 -3.52 -2.56
N LYS A 89 1.66 -2.28 -2.90
CA LYS A 89 1.96 -1.64 -4.17
C LYS A 89 2.78 -0.38 -3.93
N LEU A 90 3.87 -0.24 -4.66
CA LEU A 90 4.62 1.01 -4.81
C LEU A 90 4.23 1.66 -6.15
N SER A 91 3.85 2.93 -6.12
CA SER A 91 3.64 3.77 -7.29
C SER A 91 4.78 4.77 -7.39
N VAL A 92 5.23 5.01 -8.61
CA VAL A 92 6.21 6.06 -8.92
C VAL A 92 5.57 6.94 -9.99
N ASP A 93 5.29 8.18 -9.63
CA ASP A 93 4.75 9.17 -10.56
C ASP A 93 5.93 10.05 -11.03
N PHE A 94 6.07 10.17 -12.35
CA PHE A 94 7.15 10.93 -12.98
C PHE A 94 6.56 12.24 -13.51
N ILE A 95 7.00 13.35 -12.94
CA ILE A 95 6.56 14.69 -13.34
C ILE A 95 7.70 15.35 -14.08
N TYR A 96 7.45 15.73 -15.33
CA TYR A 96 8.41 16.48 -16.13
C TYR A 96 7.94 17.93 -16.25
N MET A 97 8.75 18.87 -15.75
CA MET A 97 8.48 20.30 -15.89
C MET A 97 9.45 20.90 -16.90
N PHE A 98 8.92 21.46 -18.01
CA PHE A 98 9.67 22.40 -18.83
C PHE A 98 9.78 23.73 -18.05
N LEU A 99 11.01 24.21 -17.84
CA LEU A 99 11.28 25.60 -17.45
C LEU A 99 11.25 26.50 -18.69
#